data_AF-A0A8C7JQG1-F1
#
_entry.id   AF-A0A8C7JQG1-F1
#
_cell.length_a   1.000
_cell.length_b   1.000
_cell.length_c   1.000
_cell.angle_alpha   90.00
_cell.angle_beta   90.00
_cell.angle_gamma   90.00
#
_symmetry.space_group_name_H-M   'P 1'
#
loop_
_entity.id
_entity.type
_entity.pdbx_description
1 polymer ?
#
loop_
_entity_poly.entity_id
_entity_poly.type
_entity_poly.pdbx_seq_one_letter_code
_entity_poly.pdbx_strand_id
1 'polypeptide(L)' 'MLSVLEGLGIKGILVFLNIFFLVTDYLKNRKPANFPPGPRSMPLVGNLFEMDAKLPHMYLHKVRRLFNGVEIW' A
#
# COMPACT_ATOMS: atom_id res chain seq x y z
N MET A 1 14.09 -37.92 10.35
CA MET A 1 13.90 -37.81 8.89
C MET A 1 12.52 -37.25 8.55
N LEU A 2 11.41 -37.81 9.07
CA LEU A 2 10.05 -37.27 8.83
C LEU A 2 9.86 -35.81 9.30
N SER A 3 10.39 -35.42 10.47
CA SER A 3 10.22 -34.05 10.99
C SER A 3 10.85 -32.96 10.13
N VAL A 4 11.88 -33.30 9.34
CA VAL A 4 12.52 -32.37 8.40
C VAL A 4 11.63 -32.14 7.18
N LEU A 5 10.91 -33.18 6.72
CA LEU A 5 10.00 -33.12 5.59
C LEU A 5 8.75 -32.29 5.90
N GLU A 6 8.18 -32.43 7.11
CA GLU A 6 7.05 -31.61 7.56
C GLU A 6 7.41 -30.14 7.72
N GLY A 7 8.61 -29.84 8.25
CA GLY A 7 9.11 -28.48 8.37
C GLY A 7 9.27 -27.78 7.02
N LEU A 8 9.70 -28.50 5.98
CA LEU A 8 9.83 -27.97 4.61
C LEU A 8 8.48 -27.55 4.02
N GLY A 9 7.41 -28.29 4.28
CA GLY A 9 6.06 -27.94 3.82
C GLY A 9 5.54 -26.64 4.42
N ILE A 10 5.63 -26.50 5.74
CA ILE A 10 5.18 -25.29 6.45
C ILE A 10 6.04 -24.08 6.06
N LYS A 11 7.37 -24.25 5.99
CA LYS A 11 8.30 -23.20 5.55
C LYS A 11 7.99 -22.74 4.13
N GLY A 12 7.69 -23.67 3.22
CA GLY A 12 7.32 -23.37 1.83
C GLY A 12 6.04 -22.53 1.73
N ILE A 13 5.00 -22.91 2.48
CA ILE A 13 3.74 -22.15 2.54
C ILE A 13 3.96 -20.74 3.09
N LEU A 14 4.76 -20.60 4.16
CA LEU A 14 5.08 -19.29 4.74
C LEU A 14 5.81 -18.37 3.75
N VAL A 15 6.79 -18.90 3.02
CA VAL A 15 7.53 -18.14 2.00
C VAL A 15 6.62 -17.76 0.84
N PHE A 16 5.77 -18.68 0.38
CA PHE A 16 4.79 -18.41 -0.68
C PHE A 16 3.84 -17.27 -0.29
N LEU A 17 3.26 -17.33 0.91
CA LEU A 17 2.36 -16.29 1.43
C LEU A 17 3.07 -14.95 1.56
N ASN A 18 4.32 -14.94 2.04
CA ASN A 18 5.11 -13.71 2.19
C ASN A 18 5.37 -13.04 0.83
N ILE A 19 5.79 -13.81 -0.18
CA ILE A 19 6.03 -13.31 -1.54
C ILE A 19 4.71 -12.84 -2.16
N PHE A 20 3.64 -13.61 -2.05
CA PHE A 20 2.32 -13.23 -2.59
C PHE A 20 1.82 -11.91 -1.99
N PHE A 21 1.98 -11.74 -0.68
CA PHE A 21 1.62 -10.52 0.01
C PHE A 21 2.49 -9.33 -0.44
N LEU A 22 3.81 -9.54 -0.56
CA LEU A 22 4.74 -8.52 -1.04
C LEU A 22 4.42 -8.09 -2.48
N VAL A 23 4.11 -9.05 -3.36
CA VAL A 23 3.72 -8.79 -4.76
C VAL A 23 2.40 -8.02 -4.79
N THR A 24 1.41 -8.42 -4.01
CA THR A 24 0.10 -7.74 -3.95
C THR A 24 0.25 -6.31 -3.46
N ASP A 25 1.04 -6.09 -2.41
CA ASP A 25 1.32 -4.75 -1.89
C ASP A 25 2.08 -3.89 -2.92
N TYR A 26 3.10 -4.48 -3.56
CA TYR A 26 3.88 -3.80 -4.60
C TYR A 26 3.04 -3.44 -5.82
N LEU A 27 2.17 -4.34 -6.31
CA LEU A 27 1.25 -4.05 -7.42
C LEU A 27 0.24 -2.97 -7.03
N LYS A 28 -0.32 -3.04 -5.82
CA LYS A 28 -1.33 -2.09 -5.34
C LYS A 28 -0.74 -0.69 -5.09
N ASN A 29 0.54 -0.62 -4.71
CA ASN A 29 1.25 0.64 -4.46
C ASN A 29 2.05 1.13 -5.68
N ARG A 30 1.95 0.47 -6.84
CA ARG A 30 2.54 0.97 -8.09
C ARG A 30 1.83 2.26 -8.50
N LYS A 31 2.49 3.39 -8.23
CA LYS A 31 2.09 4.69 -8.78
C LYS A 31 2.37 4.69 -10.29
N PRO A 32 1.40 5.08 -11.14
CA PRO A 32 1.66 5.25 -12.57
C PRO A 32 2.70 6.36 -12.77
N ALA A 33 3.54 6.22 -13.81
CA ALA A 33 4.74 7.03 -14.01
C ALA A 33 4.49 8.55 -14.17
N ASN A 34 3.26 8.96 -14.48
CA ASN A 34 2.89 10.36 -14.71
C ASN A 34 1.90 10.90 -13.65
N PHE A 35 1.75 10.22 -12.52
CA PHE A 35 0.88 10.72 -11.46
C PHE A 35 1.62 11.77 -10.63
N PRO A 36 1.00 12.93 -10.35
CA PRO A 36 1.59 13.91 -9.43
C PRO A 36 1.89 13.23 -8.08
N PRO A 37 2.96 13.66 -7.38
CA PRO A 37 3.41 13.03 -6.13
C PRO A 37 2.32 13.14 -5.06
N GLY A 38 1.48 12.11 -4.97
CA GLY A 38 0.42 12.03 -3.97
C GLY A 38 0.98 11.73 -2.57
N PRO A 39 0.24 12.09 -1.51
CA PRO A 39 0.61 11.83 -0.13
C PRO A 39 0.99 10.35 0.06
N ARG A 40 2.06 10.12 0.81
CA ARG A 40 2.74 8.83 0.90
C ARG A 40 1.92 7.86 1.76
N SER A 41 0.95 7.21 1.13
CA SER A 41 0.15 6.14 1.72
C SER A 41 1.04 4.96 2.13
N MET A 42 0.84 4.46 3.35
CA MET A 42 1.55 3.26 3.79
C MET A 42 1.10 2.05 2.97
N PRO A 43 2.03 1.11 2.66
CA PRO A 43 1.67 -0.21 2.19
C PRO A 43 0.66 -0.83 3.18
N LEU A 44 -0.35 -1.54 2.67
CA LEU A 44 -1.57 -2.02 3.36
C LEU A 44 -2.66 -1.03 3.79
N VAL A 45 -2.35 -0.01 4.59
CA VAL A 45 -3.41 0.82 5.22
C VAL A 45 -3.69 2.11 4.44
N GLY A 46 -2.85 2.45 3.47
CA GLY A 46 -2.99 3.70 2.74
C GLY A 46 -2.80 4.92 3.65
N ASN A 47 -3.60 5.96 3.44
CA ASN A 47 -3.70 7.13 4.33
C ASN A 47 -4.90 7.02 5.29
N LEU A 48 -5.45 5.83 5.55
CA LEU A 48 -6.66 5.68 6.38
C LEU A 48 -6.48 6.17 7.82
N PHE A 49 -5.28 6.05 8.39
CA PHE A 49 -4.99 6.59 9.73
C PHE A 49 -4.82 8.12 9.74
N GLU A 50 -4.49 8.72 8.60
CA GLU A 50 -4.33 10.16 8.43
C GLU A 50 -5.62 10.84 7.95
N MET A 51 -6.51 10.07 7.31
CA MET A 51 -7.92 10.40 7.14
C MET A 51 -8.60 10.31 8.50
N ASP A 52 -8.68 11.44 9.20
CA ASP A 52 -9.54 11.57 10.35
C ASP A 52 -10.98 11.18 9.95
N ALA A 53 -11.43 10.01 10.41
CA ALA A 53 -12.69 9.39 10.01
C ALA A 53 -13.91 10.26 10.37
N LYS A 54 -13.73 11.26 11.25
CA LYS A 54 -14.76 12.22 11.62
C LYS A 54 -15.13 13.18 10.48
N LEU A 55 -14.18 13.56 9.62
CA LEU A 55 -14.39 14.60 8.59
C LEU A 55 -13.60 14.30 7.30
N PRO A 56 -13.92 13.21 6.57
CA PRO A 56 -13.19 12.81 5.36
C PRO A 56 -13.20 13.91 4.27
N HIS A 57 -14.22 14.76 4.22
CA HIS A 57 -14.31 15.86 3.26
C HIS A 57 -13.23 16.94 3.47
N MET A 58 -12.78 17.17 4.72
CA MET A 58 -11.71 18.14 5.01
C MET A 58 -10.35 17.64 4.53
N TYR A 59 -10.10 16.33 4.70
CA TYR A 59 -8.92 15.67 4.14
C TYR A 59 -8.90 15.78 2.61
N LEU A 60 -10.02 15.47 1.95
CA LEU A 60 -10.16 15.61 0.50
C LEU A 60 -9.96 17.05 0.02
N HIS A 61 -10.46 18.04 0.75
CA HIS A 61 -10.25 19.45 0.43
C HIS A 61 -8.78 19.86 0.55
N LYS A 62 -8.06 19.37 1.59
CA LYS A 62 -6.62 19.58 1.75
C LYS A 62 -5.83 18.96 0.60
N VAL A 63 -6.16 17.72 0.23
CA VAL A 63 -5.53 17.01 -0.90
C VAL A 63 -5.79 17.74 -2.21
N ARG A 64 -7.01 18.21 -2.46
CA ARG A 64 -7.34 19.03 -3.64
C ARG A 64 -6.49 20.30 -3.71
N ARG A 65 -6.29 21.01 -2.61
CA ARG A 65 -5.42 22.21 -2.60
C ARG A 65 -3.97 21.89 -2.95
N LEU A 66 -3.45 20.75 -2.50
CA LEU A 66 -2.09 20.31 -2.86
C LEU A 66 -1.97 20.02 -4.35
N PHE A 67 -2.98 19.38 -4.97
CA PHE A 67 -2.98 19.14 -6.41
C PHE A 67 -3.25 20.40 -7.24
N ASN A 68 -4.11 21.32 -6.78
CA ASN A 68 -4.33 22.61 -7.45
C ASN A 68 -3.10 23.54 -7.41
N GLY A 69 -2.20 23.38 -6.43
CA GLY A 69 -0.92 24.10 -6.37
C GLY A 69 0.19 23.46 -7.20
N VAL A 70 -0.05 22.25 -7.73
CA VAL A 70 0.80 21.58 -8.71
C VAL A 70 0.06 21.71 -10.04
N GLU A 71 0.09 22.91 -10.62
CA GLU A 71 -0.40 23.12 -11.98
C GLU A 71 0.43 22.24 -12.93
N ILE A 72 -0.17 21.12 -13.32
CA ILE A 72 0.26 20.30 -14.44
C ILE A 72 -0.39 20.89 -15.69
N TRP A 73 0.42 21.55 -16.51
CA TRP A 73 0.10 22.04 -17.84
C TRP A 73 -0.29 20.89 -18.78
#